data_AF-A0AAU9XP28-F1
#
_entry.id   AF-A0AAU9XP28-F1
#
_cell.length_a   1.000
_cell.length_b   1.000
_cell.length_c   1.000
_cell.angle_alpha   90.00
_cell.angle_beta   90.00
_cell.angle_gamma   90.00
#
_symmetry.space_group_name_H-M   'P 1'
#
loop_
_entity.id
_entity.type
_entity.pdbx_description
1 polymer ?
#
loop_
_entity_poly.entity_id
_entity_poly.type
_entity_poly.pdbx_seq_one_letter_code
_entity_poly.pdbx_strand_id
1 'polypeptide(L)'
;MGFLWSLAAIFAGYFIGEIVRLALRRVLPKVYYPYANELISTFQLSVCVFEISVIGRFYNPWIALWCSFVLLTVKNFGFVFEGALANPCGLLEDLVYDQGWLTDNVAKIVFQVLGALLSFPFIQMLWLSTWSELHYQQVKKGLRSTLDVSLLYGFSIEILATFVSTTSDFLSRGTLRRFNPVIRSAVCVLLSIFLSETTGTWMNPALATAQTFVYCSRKEVITEHLFVFWLGPIIGTLAAIEMNTLFLKPSVNTQRTKSRLAKKIKQSSAKNHRNRAVNSNSEQKERLAKKA
;
A
#
# COMPACT_ATOMS: atom_id res chain seq x y z
N MET A 1 8.99 28.84 -10.17
CA MET A 1 9.26 27.99 -11.35
C MET A 1 9.43 26.52 -11.01
N GLY A 2 10.34 26.11 -10.13
CA GLY A 2 10.61 24.67 -10.00
C GLY A 2 9.50 23.80 -9.38
N PHE A 3 8.50 24.34 -8.65
CA PHE A 3 7.35 23.53 -8.22
C PHE A 3 6.53 23.05 -9.42
N LEU A 4 6.34 23.92 -10.41
CA LEU A 4 5.71 23.55 -11.69
C LEU A 4 6.56 22.54 -12.45
N TRP A 5 7.88 22.62 -12.33
CA TRP A 5 8.79 21.63 -12.91
C TRP A 5 8.63 20.25 -12.25
N SER A 6 8.51 20.17 -10.93
CA SER A 6 8.22 18.90 -10.24
C SER A 6 6.87 18.32 -10.68
N LEU A 7 5.84 19.15 -10.83
CA LEU A 7 4.54 18.69 -11.36
C LEU A 7 4.65 18.20 -12.81
N ALA A 8 5.43 18.88 -13.66
CA ALA A 8 5.68 18.47 -15.03
C ALA A 8 6.48 17.16 -15.10
N ALA A 9 7.48 16.97 -14.23
CA ALA A 9 8.27 15.74 -14.12
C ALA A 9 7.40 14.54 -13.68
N ILE A 10 6.55 14.74 -12.67
CA ILE A 10 5.56 13.75 -12.23
C ILE A 10 4.63 13.39 -13.40
N PHE A 11 4.08 14.39 -14.09
CA PHE A 11 3.17 14.17 -15.21
C PHE A 11 3.88 13.43 -16.37
N ALA A 12 5.12 13.81 -16.71
CA ALA A 12 5.89 13.18 -17.77
C ALA A 12 6.19 11.70 -17.45
N GLY A 13 6.66 11.41 -16.23
CA GLY A 13 6.91 10.03 -15.80
C GLY A 13 5.63 9.19 -15.80
N TYR A 14 4.52 9.77 -15.35
CA TYR A 14 3.23 9.11 -15.35
C TYR A 14 2.74 8.85 -16.79
N PHE A 15 2.78 9.86 -17.66
CA PHE A 15 2.37 9.78 -19.06
C PHE A 15 3.18 8.75 -19.86
N ILE A 16 4.50 8.74 -19.71
CA ILE A 16 5.38 7.73 -20.33
C ILE A 16 5.00 6.34 -19.82
N GLY A 17 4.82 6.18 -18.50
CA GLY A 17 4.37 4.93 -17.92
C GLY A 17 3.04 4.45 -18.49
N GLU A 18 2.06 5.33 -18.69
CA GLU A 18 0.77 4.97 -19.30
C GLU A 18 0.91 4.57 -20.77
N ILE A 19 1.72 5.28 -21.55
CA ILE A 19 2.00 4.89 -22.95
C ILE A 19 2.61 3.48 -23.00
N VAL A 20 3.62 3.23 -22.17
CA VAL A 20 4.27 1.92 -22.08
C VAL A 20 3.28 0.86 -21.60
N ARG A 21 2.43 1.16 -20.61
CA ARG A 21 1.36 0.25 -20.15
C ARG A 21 0.41 -0.11 -21.29
N LEU A 22 -0.07 0.88 -22.04
CA LEU A 22 -0.98 0.68 -23.17
C LEU A 22 -0.31 -0.10 -24.32
N ALA A 23 0.98 0.08 -24.55
CA ALA A 23 1.74 -0.68 -25.54
C ALA A 23 1.92 -2.14 -25.07
N LEU A 24 2.42 -2.36 -23.86
CA LEU A 24 2.67 -3.69 -23.30
C LEU A 24 1.38 -4.48 -23.12
N ARG A 25 0.25 -3.83 -22.81
CA ARG A 25 -1.07 -4.47 -22.75
C ARG A 25 -1.51 -5.06 -24.09
N ARG A 26 -1.09 -4.45 -25.21
CA ARG A 26 -1.41 -4.92 -26.56
C ARG A 26 -0.43 -5.98 -27.06
N VAL A 27 0.84 -5.87 -26.67
CA VAL A 27 1.91 -6.73 -27.18
C VAL A 27 2.11 -7.99 -26.33
N LEU A 28 2.01 -7.89 -25.00
CA LEU A 28 2.30 -9.00 -24.11
C LEU A 28 1.09 -9.94 -23.95
N PRO A 29 1.32 -11.26 -23.91
CA PRO A 29 0.32 -12.21 -23.44
C PRO A 29 -0.16 -11.87 -22.02
N LYS A 30 -1.45 -12.16 -21.74
CA LYS A 30 -2.08 -11.87 -20.44
C LYS A 30 -1.33 -12.48 -19.24
N VAL A 31 -0.58 -13.57 -19.46
CA VAL A 31 0.21 -14.25 -18.42
C VAL A 31 1.41 -13.41 -17.99
N TYR A 32 2.03 -12.65 -18.90
CA TYR A 32 3.23 -11.85 -18.60
C TYR A 32 2.92 -10.39 -18.22
N TYR A 33 1.72 -9.91 -18.57
CA TYR A 33 1.29 -8.55 -18.28
C TYR A 33 1.40 -8.15 -16.79
N PRO A 34 1.07 -9.00 -15.79
CA PRO A 34 1.19 -8.62 -14.39
C PRO A 34 2.60 -8.20 -13.97
N TYR A 35 3.64 -8.87 -14.48
CA TYR A 35 5.03 -8.53 -14.19
C TYR A 35 5.43 -7.18 -14.81
N ALA A 36 5.04 -6.96 -16.06
CA ALA A 36 5.24 -5.68 -16.73
C ALA A 36 4.50 -4.55 -16.00
N ASN A 37 3.28 -4.81 -15.52
CA ASN A 37 2.50 -3.84 -14.78
C ASN A 37 3.14 -3.51 -13.41
N GLU A 38 3.72 -4.48 -12.70
CA GLU A 38 4.51 -4.22 -11.49
C GLU A 38 5.73 -3.33 -11.76
N LEU A 39 6.42 -3.56 -12.88
CA LEU A 39 7.56 -2.72 -13.29
C LEU A 39 7.13 -1.28 -13.61
N ILE A 40 6.13 -1.09 -14.46
CA ILE A 40 5.66 0.25 -14.84
C ILE A 40 5.13 0.99 -13.62
N SER A 41 4.35 0.31 -12.78
CA SER A 41 3.73 0.93 -11.61
C SER A 41 4.76 1.31 -10.56
N THR A 42 5.79 0.48 -10.36
CA THR A 42 6.89 0.83 -9.44
C THR A 42 7.77 1.95 -9.98
N PHE A 43 8.00 1.97 -11.31
CA PHE A 43 8.66 3.10 -11.98
C PHE A 43 7.89 4.42 -11.73
N GLN A 44 6.59 4.45 -12.05
CA GLN A 44 5.75 5.64 -11.87
C GLN A 44 5.71 6.08 -10.40
N LEU A 45 5.51 5.14 -9.47
CA LEU A 45 5.51 5.42 -8.04
C LEU A 45 6.84 6.02 -7.59
N SER A 46 7.96 5.45 -8.05
CA SER A 46 9.30 5.90 -7.67
C SER A 46 9.62 7.30 -8.21
N VAL A 47 9.27 7.60 -9.48
CA VAL A 47 9.37 8.97 -10.04
C VAL A 47 8.60 9.96 -9.18
N CYS A 48 7.34 9.65 -8.83
CA CYS A 48 6.52 10.52 -7.99
C CYS A 48 7.16 10.76 -6.63
N VAL A 49 7.68 9.71 -5.97
CA VAL A 49 8.30 9.83 -4.65
C VAL A 49 9.58 10.68 -4.70
N PHE A 50 10.39 10.55 -5.76
CA PHE A 50 11.58 11.39 -5.93
C PHE A 50 11.22 12.87 -6.10
N GLU A 51 10.22 13.20 -6.91
CA GLU A 51 9.76 14.59 -7.07
C GLU A 51 9.09 15.14 -5.80
N ILE A 52 8.30 14.33 -5.10
CA ILE A 52 7.71 14.72 -3.82
C ILE A 52 8.81 15.00 -2.79
N SER A 53 9.92 14.25 -2.81
CA SER A 53 11.09 14.54 -1.97
C SER A 53 11.72 15.89 -2.28
N VAL A 54 11.83 16.27 -3.56
CA VAL A 54 12.28 17.62 -3.99
C VAL A 54 11.31 18.69 -3.49
N ILE A 55 10.00 18.47 -3.63
CA ILE A 55 8.96 19.37 -3.10
C ILE A 55 9.13 19.58 -1.59
N GLY A 56 9.30 18.50 -0.84
CA GLY A 56 9.41 18.55 0.62
C GLY A 56 10.68 19.26 1.09
N ARG A 57 11.79 19.01 0.40
CA ARG A 57 13.11 19.55 0.75
C ARG A 57 13.29 21.02 0.42
N PHE A 58 12.75 21.49 -0.71
CA PHE A 58 13.05 22.83 -1.23
C PHE A 58 11.86 23.78 -1.28
N TYR A 59 10.63 23.29 -1.18
CA TYR A 59 9.43 24.13 -1.23
C TYR A 59 8.71 24.16 0.10
N ASN A 60 8.05 23.06 0.43
CA ASN A 60 7.23 22.99 1.64
C ASN A 60 6.97 21.52 2.00
N PRO A 61 7.37 21.07 3.20
CA PRO A 61 7.15 19.69 3.64
C PRO A 61 5.66 19.35 3.73
N TRP A 62 4.79 20.28 4.10
CA TRP A 62 3.34 20.06 4.16
C TRP A 62 2.73 19.79 2.79
N ILE A 63 3.21 20.46 1.74
CA ILE A 63 2.76 20.21 0.36
C ILE A 63 3.20 18.80 -0.07
N ALA A 64 4.44 18.41 0.24
CA ALA A 64 4.92 17.06 -0.05
C ALA A 64 4.09 15.98 0.66
N LEU A 65 3.74 16.20 1.93
CA LEU A 65 2.88 15.28 2.69
C LEU A 65 1.48 15.17 2.09
N TRP A 66 0.89 16.28 1.65
CA TRP A 66 -0.38 16.28 0.92
C TRP A 66 -0.28 15.53 -0.41
N CYS A 67 0.79 15.75 -1.19
CA CYS A 67 1.03 15.02 -2.44
C CYS A 67 1.19 13.52 -2.19
N SER A 68 1.95 13.11 -1.16
CA SER A 68 2.08 11.71 -0.75
C SER A 68 0.74 11.10 -0.36
N PHE A 69 -0.06 11.82 0.42
CA PHE A 69 -1.39 11.35 0.82
C PHE A 69 -2.31 11.13 -0.38
N VAL A 70 -2.34 12.08 -1.33
CA VAL A 70 -3.14 11.96 -2.56
C VAL A 70 -2.64 10.80 -3.42
N LEU A 71 -1.34 10.72 -3.68
CA LEU A 71 -0.74 9.64 -4.47
C LEU A 71 -1.06 8.26 -3.90
N LEU A 72 -0.83 8.07 -2.60
CA LEU A 72 -1.12 6.81 -1.92
C LEU A 72 -2.62 6.52 -1.91
N THR A 73 -3.48 7.53 -1.73
CA THR A 73 -4.93 7.33 -1.70
C THR A 73 -5.44 6.87 -3.07
N VAL A 74 -5.02 7.55 -4.14
CA VAL A 74 -5.39 7.20 -5.53
C VAL A 74 -4.87 5.79 -5.87
N LYS A 75 -3.63 5.46 -5.49
CA LYS A 75 -3.08 4.09 -5.58
C LYS A 75 -3.95 3.08 -4.86
N ASN A 76 -4.28 3.35 -3.60
CA ASN A 76 -4.97 2.40 -2.74
C ASN A 76 -6.43 2.19 -3.14
N PHE A 77 -7.06 3.17 -3.79
CA PHE A 77 -8.37 3.01 -4.42
C PHE A 77 -8.31 2.18 -5.72
N GLY A 78 -7.11 1.90 -6.25
CA GLY A 78 -6.93 1.19 -7.51
C GLY A 78 -7.26 2.03 -8.75
N PHE A 79 -7.29 3.37 -8.61
CA PHE A 79 -7.49 4.27 -9.75
C PHE A 79 -6.26 4.35 -10.66
N VAL A 80 -5.11 3.94 -10.13
CA VAL A 80 -3.83 3.88 -10.85
C VAL A 80 -3.22 2.49 -10.67
N PHE A 81 -2.22 2.19 -11.49
CA PHE A 81 -1.42 0.96 -11.42
C PHE A 81 -2.14 -0.35 -11.75
N GLU A 82 -3.40 -0.31 -12.20
CA GLU A 82 -4.20 -1.48 -12.62
C GLU A 82 -4.09 -2.68 -11.64
N GLY A 83 -4.06 -2.40 -10.33
CA GLY A 83 -3.98 -3.41 -9.28
C GLY A 83 -2.57 -3.91 -8.93
N ALA A 84 -1.51 -3.38 -9.54
CA ALA A 84 -0.13 -3.66 -9.12
C ALA A 84 0.14 -3.10 -7.71
N LEU A 85 0.93 -3.84 -6.94
CA LEU A 85 1.25 -3.50 -5.56
C LEU A 85 2.39 -2.50 -5.46
N ALA A 86 3.37 -2.57 -6.38
CA ALA A 86 4.54 -1.71 -6.41
C ALA A 86 5.27 -1.63 -5.05
N ASN A 87 5.26 -2.73 -4.29
CA ASN A 87 5.91 -2.88 -3.00
C ASN A 87 6.13 -4.38 -2.71
N PRO A 88 7.38 -4.84 -2.50
CA PRO A 88 7.68 -6.23 -2.16
C PRO A 88 6.93 -6.73 -0.92
N CYS A 89 6.76 -5.88 0.10
CA CYS A 89 6.03 -6.23 1.32
C CYS A 89 4.55 -6.56 1.05
N GLY A 90 3.95 -5.98 -0.01
CA GLY A 90 2.57 -6.26 -0.37
C GLY A 90 2.33 -7.70 -0.82
N LEU A 91 3.37 -8.39 -1.33
CA LEU A 91 3.28 -9.77 -1.84
C LEU A 91 3.47 -10.81 -0.71
N LEU A 92 3.90 -10.40 0.48
CA LEU A 92 4.15 -11.31 1.60
C LEU A 92 2.86 -11.96 2.10
N GLU A 93 1.72 -11.27 2.01
CA GLU A 93 0.43 -11.86 2.35
C GLU A 93 0.09 -13.06 1.45
N ASP A 94 0.30 -12.92 0.14
CA ASP A 94 0.06 -13.99 -0.84
C ASP A 94 1.02 -15.17 -0.64
N LEU A 95 2.27 -14.88 -0.26
CA LEU A 95 3.29 -15.89 0.05
C LEU A 95 2.97 -16.68 1.32
N VAL A 96 2.52 -16.01 2.39
CA VAL A 96 2.24 -16.67 3.68
C VAL A 96 0.93 -17.46 3.63
N TYR A 97 -0.09 -16.97 2.92
CA TYR A 97 -1.38 -17.65 2.79
C TYR A 97 -1.49 -18.60 1.60
N ASP A 98 -0.37 -18.86 0.91
CA ASP A 98 -0.28 -19.75 -0.26
C ASP A 98 -1.35 -19.41 -1.33
N GLN A 99 -1.59 -18.11 -1.54
CA GLN A 99 -2.57 -17.61 -2.52
C GLN A 99 -1.97 -17.44 -3.93
N GLY A 100 -0.71 -17.83 -4.12
CA GLY A 100 -0.01 -17.78 -5.41
C GLY A 100 1.32 -18.52 -5.39
N TRP A 101 1.85 -18.82 -6.58
CA TRP A 101 3.13 -19.52 -6.71
C TRP A 101 4.29 -18.66 -6.21
N LEU A 102 5.19 -19.25 -5.41
CA LEU A 102 6.39 -18.58 -4.91
C LEU A 102 7.19 -17.92 -6.04
N THR A 103 7.33 -18.61 -7.17
CA THR A 103 8.04 -18.11 -8.36
C THR A 103 7.38 -16.89 -8.98
N ASP A 104 6.05 -16.80 -8.97
CA ASP A 104 5.28 -15.65 -9.48
C ASP A 104 5.54 -14.41 -8.61
N ASN A 105 5.46 -14.58 -7.29
CA ASN A 105 5.70 -13.50 -6.34
C ASN A 105 7.16 -13.01 -6.38
N VAL A 106 8.13 -13.93 -6.45
CA VAL A 106 9.55 -13.56 -6.61
C VAL A 106 9.78 -12.81 -7.92
N ALA A 107 9.19 -13.27 -9.02
CA ALA A 107 9.27 -12.55 -10.30
C ALA A 107 8.69 -11.14 -10.18
N LYS A 108 7.51 -10.96 -9.58
CA LYS A 108 6.94 -9.62 -9.34
C LYS A 108 7.87 -8.73 -8.52
N ILE A 109 8.50 -9.24 -7.46
CA ILE A 109 9.48 -8.48 -6.67
C ILE A 109 10.65 -8.01 -7.53
N VAL A 110 11.18 -8.88 -8.40
CA VAL A 110 12.26 -8.51 -9.34
C VAL A 110 11.79 -7.38 -10.26
N PHE A 111 10.60 -7.48 -10.85
CA PHE A 111 10.06 -6.44 -11.72
C PHE A 111 9.78 -5.12 -10.98
N GLN A 112 9.35 -5.17 -9.70
CA GLN A 112 9.21 -3.99 -8.85
C GLN A 112 10.57 -3.30 -8.65
N VAL A 113 11.60 -4.05 -8.27
CA VAL A 113 12.96 -3.53 -8.08
C VAL A 113 13.51 -2.94 -9.38
N LEU A 114 13.33 -3.62 -10.51
CA LEU A 114 13.74 -3.10 -11.82
C LEU A 114 13.01 -1.79 -12.17
N GLY A 115 11.69 -1.73 -11.95
CA GLY A 115 10.92 -0.51 -12.16
C GLY A 115 11.43 0.65 -11.31
N ALA A 116 11.71 0.40 -10.03
CA ALA A 116 12.29 1.39 -9.14
C ALA A 116 13.69 1.83 -9.59
N LEU A 117 14.55 0.91 -10.03
CA LEU A 117 15.90 1.26 -10.54
C LEU A 117 15.84 2.08 -11.84
N LEU A 118 14.87 1.80 -12.72
CA LEU A 118 14.69 2.53 -13.99
C LEU A 118 14.16 3.96 -13.80
N SER A 119 13.49 4.25 -12.69
CA SER A 119 12.99 5.61 -12.41
C SER A 119 14.14 6.61 -12.21
N PHE A 120 15.29 6.12 -11.75
CA PHE A 120 16.43 6.94 -11.42
C PHE A 120 17.10 7.61 -12.62
N PRO A 121 17.55 6.90 -13.69
CA PRO A 121 18.19 7.57 -14.82
C PRO A 121 17.24 8.57 -15.47
N PHE A 122 15.94 8.24 -15.47
CA PHE A 122 14.90 9.16 -15.90
C PHE A 122 14.85 10.43 -15.04
N ILE A 123 14.82 10.30 -13.70
CA ILE A 123 14.74 11.46 -12.82
C ILE A 123 16.02 12.29 -12.82
N GLN A 124 17.18 11.65 -12.91
CA GLN A 124 18.46 12.35 -13.06
C GLN A 124 18.52 13.17 -14.33
N MET A 125 18.07 12.62 -15.46
CA MET A 125 17.99 13.36 -16.72
C MET A 125 17.10 14.60 -16.54
N LEU A 126 15.95 14.46 -15.88
CA LEU A 126 15.05 15.59 -15.59
C LEU A 126 15.67 16.62 -14.64
N TRP A 127 16.42 16.19 -13.63
CA TRP A 127 17.06 17.11 -12.69
C TRP A 127 18.27 17.84 -13.27
N LEU A 128 19.03 17.15 -14.12
CA LEU A 128 20.20 17.69 -14.84
C LEU A 128 19.81 18.62 -15.99
N SER A 129 18.55 18.61 -16.41
CA SER A 129 18.08 19.47 -17.50
C SER A 129 18.24 20.98 -17.20
N THR A 130 18.51 21.38 -15.95
CA THR A 130 18.73 22.78 -15.47
C THR A 130 17.56 23.74 -15.62
N TRP A 131 16.37 23.26 -15.98
CA TRP A 131 15.14 24.07 -16.06
C TRP A 131 14.67 24.56 -14.68
N SER A 132 15.28 24.06 -13.60
CA SER A 132 15.06 24.47 -12.23
C SER A 132 16.34 24.35 -11.41
N GLU A 133 16.79 25.48 -10.85
CA GLU A 133 17.95 25.53 -9.95
C GLU A 133 17.78 24.60 -8.74
N LEU A 134 16.55 24.38 -8.25
CA LEU A 134 16.30 23.49 -7.11
C LEU A 134 16.52 22.00 -7.47
N HIS A 135 16.25 21.59 -8.70
CA HIS A 135 16.49 20.20 -9.13
C HIS A 135 17.98 19.99 -9.41
N TYR A 136 18.65 21.01 -9.94
CA TYR A 136 20.10 20.99 -10.07
C TYR A 136 20.81 20.94 -8.69
N GLN A 137 20.28 21.67 -7.70
CA GLN A 137 20.74 21.58 -6.31
C GLN A 137 20.50 20.21 -5.68
N GLN A 138 19.40 19.52 -6.02
CA GLN A 138 19.15 18.15 -5.57
C GLN A 138 20.24 17.20 -6.06
N VAL A 139 20.66 17.32 -7.32
CA VAL A 139 21.79 16.53 -7.87
C VAL A 139 23.10 16.88 -7.18
N LYS A 140 23.39 18.19 -7.01
CA LYS A 140 24.64 18.67 -6.40
C LYS A 140 24.80 18.32 -4.93
N LYS A 141 23.72 18.41 -4.13
CA LYS A 141 23.78 18.04 -2.71
C LYS A 141 24.03 16.53 -2.52
N GLY A 142 23.77 15.74 -3.56
CA GLY A 142 23.79 14.29 -3.50
C GLY A 142 22.66 13.75 -2.62
N LEU A 143 22.12 12.59 -2.97
CA LEU A 143 21.29 11.85 -2.02
C LEU A 143 22.24 11.01 -1.15
N ARG A 144 22.31 11.36 0.13
CA ARG A 144 23.03 10.57 1.14
C ARG A 144 22.13 9.41 1.60
N SER A 145 22.71 8.45 2.34
CA SER A 145 21.90 7.46 3.06
C SER A 145 20.84 8.21 3.86
N THR A 146 19.60 7.71 3.83
CA THR A 146 18.48 8.34 4.57
C THR A 146 18.45 7.87 6.01
N LEU A 147 19.39 7.01 6.39
CA LEU A 147 19.61 6.60 7.75
C LEU A 147 20.45 7.69 8.46
N ASP A 148 19.78 8.54 9.22
CA ASP A 148 20.38 9.60 10.04
C ASP A 148 20.65 9.12 11.49
N VAL A 149 20.35 7.85 11.78
CA VAL A 149 20.44 7.24 13.11
C VAL A 149 21.26 5.95 13.11
N SER A 150 21.49 5.35 14.29
CA SER A 150 22.20 4.07 14.36
C SER A 150 21.44 2.95 13.63
N LEU A 151 22.19 2.00 13.07
CA LEU A 151 21.66 0.87 12.30
C LEU A 151 20.50 0.16 13.01
N LEU A 152 20.68 -0.20 14.29
CA LEU A 152 19.69 -0.93 15.06
C LEU A 152 18.43 -0.09 15.35
N TYR A 153 18.61 1.21 15.58
CA TYR A 153 17.48 2.12 15.80
C TYR A 153 16.67 2.29 14.52
N GLY A 154 17.33 2.54 13.38
CA GLY A 154 16.66 2.63 12.09
C GLY A 154 15.95 1.34 11.69
N PHE A 155 16.59 0.19 11.91
CA PHE A 155 15.98 -1.12 11.71
C PHE A 155 14.69 -1.29 12.52
N SER A 156 14.72 -0.90 13.80
CA SER A 156 13.55 -0.97 14.69
C SER A 156 12.42 -0.06 14.22
N ILE A 157 12.76 1.12 13.67
CA ILE A 157 11.80 2.08 13.12
C ILE A 157 11.11 1.53 11.88
N GLU A 158 11.85 0.98 10.91
CA GLU A 158 11.24 0.40 9.70
C GLU A 158 10.36 -0.83 10.02
N ILE A 159 10.75 -1.65 11.00
CA ILE A 159 9.89 -2.74 11.52
C ILE A 159 8.59 -2.15 12.06
N LEU A 160 8.68 -1.21 12.99
CA LEU A 160 7.52 -0.66 13.68
C LEU A 160 6.58 0.08 12.72
N ALA A 161 7.12 0.91 11.84
CA ALA A 161 6.35 1.66 10.86
C ALA A 161 5.62 0.71 9.88
N THR A 162 6.32 -0.31 9.38
CA THR A 162 5.71 -1.28 8.46
C THR A 162 4.68 -2.16 9.18
N PHE A 163 4.94 -2.55 10.43
CA PHE A 163 3.98 -3.28 11.26
C PHE A 163 2.70 -2.48 11.53
N VAL A 164 2.81 -1.22 11.94
CA VAL A 164 1.65 -0.35 12.25
C VAL A 164 0.82 -0.07 11.01
N SER A 165 1.46 0.24 9.88
CA SER A 165 0.77 0.49 8.62
C SER A 165 0.05 -0.76 8.10
N THR A 166 0.71 -1.92 8.12
CA THR A 166 0.13 -3.20 7.69
C THR A 166 -1.00 -3.67 8.61
N THR A 167 -0.84 -3.52 9.93
CA THR A 167 -1.90 -3.84 10.90
C THR A 167 -3.12 -2.94 10.72
N SER A 168 -2.89 -1.66 10.46
CA SER A 168 -3.97 -0.69 10.18
C SER A 168 -4.74 -1.04 8.89
N ASP A 169 -4.04 -1.55 7.87
CA ASP A 169 -4.67 -2.11 6.69
C ASP A 169 -5.57 -3.30 7.07
N PHE A 170 -5.04 -4.32 7.75
CA PHE A 170 -5.84 -5.48 8.17
C PHE A 170 -7.08 -5.12 8.99
N LEU A 171 -6.95 -4.22 9.96
CA LEU A 171 -8.07 -3.76 10.79
C LEU A 171 -9.15 -3.04 9.97
N SER A 172 -8.74 -2.26 8.97
CA SER A 172 -9.69 -1.48 8.17
C SER A 172 -10.34 -2.27 7.03
N ARG A 173 -9.81 -3.45 6.65
CA ARG A 173 -10.45 -4.34 5.65
C ARG A 173 -11.80 -4.92 6.11
N GLY A 174 -12.08 -4.93 7.42
CA GLY A 174 -13.34 -5.37 8.01
C GLY A 174 -14.46 -4.33 7.89
N THR A 175 -14.89 -3.79 9.03
CA THR A 175 -16.03 -2.85 9.12
C THR A 175 -15.79 -1.54 8.35
N LEU A 176 -14.52 -1.10 8.24
CA LEU A 176 -14.15 0.17 7.62
C LEU A 176 -13.67 0.02 6.17
N ARG A 177 -14.03 -1.06 5.48
CA ARG A 177 -13.49 -1.41 4.15
C ARG A 177 -13.56 -0.27 3.12
N ARG A 178 -14.62 0.55 3.16
CA ARG A 178 -14.78 1.70 2.25
C ARG A 178 -13.73 2.79 2.48
N PHE A 179 -13.25 2.94 3.71
CA PHE A 179 -12.26 3.93 4.11
C PHE A 179 -10.84 3.37 4.18
N ASN A 180 -10.66 2.05 4.04
CA ASN A 180 -9.36 1.39 4.07
C ASN A 180 -8.30 2.07 3.17
N PRO A 181 -8.58 2.46 1.91
CA PRO A 181 -7.61 3.17 1.09
C PRO A 181 -7.10 4.49 1.68
N VAL A 182 -8.01 5.24 2.30
CA VAL A 182 -7.74 6.53 2.94
C VAL A 182 -6.97 6.32 4.25
N ILE A 183 -7.41 5.37 5.08
CA ILE A 183 -6.77 5.02 6.35
C ILE A 183 -5.33 4.57 6.12
N ARG A 184 -5.11 3.67 5.15
CA ARG A 184 -3.76 3.18 4.81
C ARG A 184 -2.84 4.32 4.39
N SER A 185 -3.34 5.24 3.56
CA SER A 185 -2.57 6.41 3.11
C SER A 185 -2.27 7.38 4.25
N ALA A 186 -3.27 7.67 5.09
CA ALA A 186 -3.12 8.56 6.24
C ALA A 186 -2.10 8.02 7.24
N VAL A 187 -2.17 6.73 7.58
CA VAL A 187 -1.23 6.10 8.51
C VAL A 187 0.19 6.13 7.96
N CYS A 188 0.40 5.79 6.69
CA CYS A 188 1.73 5.89 6.06
C CYS A 188 2.29 7.32 6.11
N VAL A 189 1.47 8.33 5.79
CA VAL A 189 1.90 9.73 5.82
C VAL A 189 2.16 10.21 7.25
N LEU A 190 1.31 9.85 8.22
CA LEU A 190 1.52 10.19 9.64
C LEU A 190 2.82 9.59 10.17
N LEU A 191 3.07 8.30 9.89
CA LEU A 191 4.34 7.66 10.25
C LEU A 191 5.53 8.37 9.59
N SER A 192 5.38 8.79 8.33
CA SER A 192 6.42 9.56 7.64
C SER A 192 6.67 10.92 8.31
N ILE A 193 5.64 11.61 8.80
CA ILE A 193 5.81 12.87 9.55
C ILE A 193 6.66 12.64 10.79
N PHE A 194 6.31 11.64 11.61
CA PHE A 194 6.97 11.42 12.90
C PHE A 194 8.35 10.78 12.78
N LEU A 195 8.63 10.05 11.70
CA LEU A 195 9.84 9.22 11.57
C LEU A 195 10.75 9.65 10.41
N SER A 196 10.38 10.68 9.63
CA SER A 196 11.16 11.13 8.46
C SER A 196 12.60 11.49 8.79
N GLU A 197 12.85 12.10 9.94
CA GLU A 197 14.19 12.52 10.40
C GLU A 197 15.08 11.35 10.88
N THR A 198 14.63 10.09 10.74
CA THR A 198 15.37 8.91 11.22
C THR A 198 15.85 8.00 10.09
N THR A 199 14.93 7.44 9.30
CA THR A 199 15.22 6.53 8.18
C THR A 199 14.64 7.00 6.85
N GLY A 200 13.85 8.08 6.86
CA GLY A 200 12.97 8.47 5.76
C GLY A 200 11.68 7.65 5.64
N THR A 201 11.53 6.59 6.43
CA THR A 201 10.31 5.77 6.56
C THR A 201 9.83 5.20 5.23
N TRP A 202 10.67 4.41 4.56
CA TRP A 202 10.36 3.94 3.21
C TRP A 202 9.23 2.91 3.19
N MET A 203 9.22 1.97 4.15
CA MET A 203 8.23 0.88 4.26
C MET A 203 8.02 0.09 2.94
N ASN A 204 8.98 0.20 2.02
CA ASN A 204 8.93 -0.33 0.67
C ASN A 204 10.36 -0.62 0.19
N PRO A 205 10.78 -1.89 0.22
CA PRO A 205 12.14 -2.27 -0.15
C PRO A 205 12.54 -1.86 -1.57
N ALA A 206 11.62 -1.92 -2.54
CA ALA A 206 11.93 -1.55 -3.92
C ALA A 206 12.25 -0.05 -4.08
N LEU A 207 11.49 0.82 -3.41
CA LEU A 207 11.75 2.26 -3.44
C LEU A 207 13.06 2.61 -2.71
N ALA A 208 13.31 1.96 -1.57
CA ALA A 208 14.57 2.13 -0.87
C ALA A 208 15.76 1.67 -1.73
N THR A 209 15.61 0.61 -2.54
CA THR A 209 16.67 0.11 -3.44
C THR A 209 17.06 1.14 -4.50
N ALA A 210 16.07 1.80 -5.12
CA ALA A 210 16.32 2.87 -6.08
C ALA A 210 17.13 4.03 -5.47
N GLN A 211 16.84 4.36 -4.21
CA GLN A 211 17.55 5.42 -3.53
C GLN A 211 18.95 4.99 -3.05
N THR A 212 19.09 3.78 -2.50
CA THR A 212 20.36 3.30 -1.95
C THR A 212 21.40 3.05 -3.04
N PHE A 213 21.13 2.14 -3.98
CA PHE A 213 22.19 1.59 -4.83
C PHE A 213 22.64 2.50 -5.95
N VAL A 214 21.84 3.52 -6.27
CA VAL A 214 22.16 4.41 -7.37
C VAL A 214 22.82 5.71 -6.89
N TYR A 215 22.72 6.05 -5.60
CA TYR A 215 23.35 7.25 -5.02
C TYR A 215 24.49 6.97 -4.03
N CYS A 216 24.61 5.75 -3.49
CA CYS A 216 25.61 5.48 -2.46
C CYS A 216 26.80 4.65 -2.95
N SER A 217 28.00 5.23 -2.90
CA SER A 217 29.26 4.59 -3.32
C SER A 217 30.00 3.85 -2.20
N ARG A 218 29.42 3.74 -0.99
CA ARG A 218 30.10 3.17 0.20
C ARG A 218 29.61 1.75 0.53
N LYS A 219 30.54 0.88 0.95
CA LYS A 219 30.26 -0.51 1.35
C LYS A 219 29.32 -0.65 2.55
N GLU A 220 29.42 0.26 3.53
CA GLU A 220 28.55 0.28 4.73
C GLU A 220 27.07 0.45 4.38
N VAL A 221 26.77 1.07 3.24
CA VAL A 221 25.41 1.34 2.78
C VAL A 221 24.68 0.07 2.33
N ILE A 222 25.41 -0.97 1.89
CA ILE A 222 24.79 -2.24 1.52
C ILE A 222 24.20 -2.93 2.75
N THR A 223 24.92 -2.89 3.88
CA THR A 223 24.48 -3.48 5.14
C THR A 223 23.27 -2.74 5.71
N GLU A 224 23.33 -1.40 5.72
CA GLU A 224 22.18 -0.54 6.07
C GLU A 224 20.98 -0.90 5.20
N HIS A 225 21.18 -1.04 3.90
CA HIS A 225 20.11 -1.31 2.97
C HIS A 225 19.44 -2.67 3.15
N LEU A 226 20.23 -3.73 3.21
CA LEU A 226 19.70 -5.08 3.37
C LEU A 226 19.05 -5.25 4.75
N PHE A 227 19.64 -4.67 5.80
CA PHE A 227 19.14 -4.86 7.16
C PHE A 227 17.97 -3.91 7.46
N VAL A 228 18.16 -2.61 7.29
CA VAL A 228 17.15 -1.60 7.67
C VAL A 228 16.00 -1.57 6.66
N PHE A 229 16.30 -1.47 5.37
CA PHE A 229 15.27 -1.17 4.35
C PHE A 229 14.66 -2.40 3.67
N TRP A 230 15.27 -3.57 3.78
CA TRP A 230 14.67 -4.84 3.33
C TRP A 230 14.18 -5.68 4.49
N LEU A 231 15.09 -6.12 5.37
CA LEU A 231 14.73 -7.02 6.46
C LEU A 231 13.74 -6.38 7.43
N GLY A 232 13.89 -5.09 7.75
CA GLY A 232 12.99 -4.36 8.64
C GLY A 232 11.52 -4.40 8.18
N PRO A 233 11.19 -3.89 6.97
CA PRO A 233 9.84 -3.94 6.43
C PRO A 233 9.29 -5.36 6.26
N ILE A 234 10.13 -6.34 5.89
CA ILE A 234 9.71 -7.74 5.79
C ILE A 234 9.27 -8.27 7.17
N ILE A 235 10.09 -8.09 8.20
CA ILE A 235 9.75 -8.52 9.58
C ILE A 235 8.49 -7.82 10.08
N GLY A 236 8.38 -6.51 9.88
CA GLY A 236 7.20 -5.75 10.28
C GLY A 236 5.92 -6.26 9.62
N THR A 237 5.99 -6.60 8.32
CA THR A 237 4.86 -7.16 7.58
C THR A 237 4.49 -8.56 8.07
N LEU A 238 5.48 -9.45 8.25
CA LEU A 238 5.26 -10.80 8.74
C LEU A 238 4.64 -10.81 10.14
N ALA A 239 5.13 -9.95 11.04
CA ALA A 239 4.55 -9.77 12.37
C ALA A 239 3.08 -9.30 12.32
N ALA A 240 2.73 -8.41 11.38
CA ALA A 240 1.35 -7.97 11.19
C ALA A 240 0.46 -9.09 10.61
N ILE A 241 1.00 -9.93 9.72
CA ILE A 241 0.30 -11.11 9.18
C ILE A 241 0.00 -12.10 10.32
N GLU A 242 0.99 -12.43 11.14
CA GLU A 242 0.83 -13.30 12.31
C GLU A 242 -0.18 -12.74 13.33
N MET A 243 -0.15 -11.42 13.59
CA MET A 243 -1.16 -10.80 14.44
C MET A 243 -2.58 -10.95 13.85
N ASN A 244 -2.70 -10.79 12.53
CA ASN A 244 -3.98 -10.91 11.83
C ASN A 244 -4.52 -12.35 11.82
N THR A 245 -3.66 -13.35 11.63
CA THR A 245 -4.04 -14.77 11.69
C THR A 245 -4.51 -15.19 13.07
N LEU A 246 -3.74 -14.84 14.10
CA LEU A 246 -3.97 -15.30 15.47
C LEU A 246 -5.13 -14.57 16.15
N PHE A 247 -5.28 -13.26 15.94
CA PHE A 247 -6.18 -12.44 16.75
C PHE A 247 -7.36 -11.82 15.97
N LEU A 248 -7.15 -11.40 14.72
CA LEU A 248 -8.16 -10.63 13.97
C LEU A 248 -9.13 -11.52 13.18
N LYS A 249 -8.66 -12.54 12.45
CA LYS A 249 -9.53 -13.44 11.68
C LYS A 249 -10.50 -14.27 12.56
N PRO A 250 -10.08 -14.88 13.68
CA PRO A 250 -10.98 -15.67 14.52
C PRO A 250 -12.07 -14.85 15.20
N SER A 251 -11.76 -13.62 15.63
CA SER A 251 -12.70 -12.73 16.31
C SER A 251 -13.81 -12.24 15.37
N VAL A 252 -13.46 -11.82 14.15
CA VAL A 252 -14.43 -11.38 13.13
C VAL A 252 -15.38 -12.52 12.73
N ASN A 253 -14.86 -13.73 12.51
CA ASN A 253 -15.68 -14.89 12.15
C ASN A 253 -16.65 -15.29 13.27
N THR A 254 -16.20 -15.22 14.53
CA THR A 254 -17.04 -15.49 15.71
C THR A 254 -18.18 -14.48 15.81
N GLN A 255 -17.89 -13.18 15.63
CA GLN A 255 -18.88 -12.12 15.70
C GLN A 255 -19.91 -12.19 14.54
N ARG A 256 -19.45 -12.53 13.32
CA ARG A 256 -20.33 -12.73 12.16
C ARG A 256 -21.24 -13.95 12.33
N THR A 257 -20.73 -15.02 12.96
CA THR A 257 -21.52 -16.21 13.28
C THR A 257 -22.59 -15.92 14.33
N LYS A 258 -22.21 -15.24 15.43
CA LYS A 258 -23.17 -14.82 16.47
C LYS A 258 -24.28 -13.92 15.92
N SER A 259 -23.95 -12.94 15.09
CA SER A 259 -24.95 -12.03 14.49
C SER A 259 -25.89 -12.75 13.51
N ARG A 260 -25.39 -13.67 12.67
CA ARG A 260 -26.23 -14.52 11.80
C ARG A 260 -27.15 -15.43 12.62
N LEU A 261 -26.66 -16.02 13.70
CA LEU A 261 -27.45 -16.87 14.59
C LEU A 261 -28.57 -16.07 15.27
N ALA A 262 -28.24 -14.89 15.81
CA ALA A 262 -29.23 -13.98 16.40
C ALA A 262 -30.31 -13.55 15.40
N LYS A 263 -29.94 -13.29 14.14
CA LYS A 263 -30.90 -12.97 13.07
C LYS A 263 -31.82 -14.15 12.73
N LYS A 264 -31.28 -15.38 12.65
CA LYS A 264 -32.08 -16.59 12.44
C LYS A 264 -33.06 -16.85 13.59
N ILE A 265 -32.62 -16.68 14.85
CA ILE A 265 -33.48 -16.83 16.03
C ILE A 265 -34.62 -15.81 16.04
N LYS A 266 -34.33 -14.54 15.72
CA LYS A 266 -35.39 -13.51 15.61
C LYS A 266 -36.40 -13.84 14.51
N GLN A 267 -35.93 -14.34 13.37
CA GLN A 267 -36.81 -14.74 12.25
C GLN A 267 -37.66 -15.96 12.57
N SER A 268 -37.10 -16.98 13.24
CA SER A 268 -37.86 -18.17 13.65
C SER A 268 -38.89 -17.85 14.73
N SER A 269 -38.54 -16.99 15.69
CA SER A 269 -39.46 -16.52 16.74
C SER A 269 -40.63 -15.72 16.15
N ALA A 270 -40.36 -14.79 15.22
CA ALA A 270 -41.40 -14.03 14.52
C ALA A 270 -42.32 -14.94 13.68
N LYS A 271 -41.76 -15.97 13.00
CA LYS A 271 -42.54 -16.94 12.23
C LYS A 271 -43.44 -17.80 13.13
N ASN A 272 -42.93 -18.26 14.28
CA ASN A 272 -43.71 -19.02 15.25
C ASN A 272 -44.84 -18.19 15.87
N HIS A 273 -44.58 -16.92 16.19
CA HIS A 273 -45.61 -16.03 16.74
C HIS A 273 -46.72 -15.73 15.71
N ARG A 274 -46.36 -15.56 14.43
CA ARG A 274 -47.32 -15.39 13.33
C ARG A 274 -48.17 -16.65 13.12
N ASN A 275 -47.56 -17.83 13.12
CA ASN A 275 -48.28 -19.10 12.96
C ASN A 275 -49.25 -19.37 14.13
N ARG A 276 -48.85 -19.06 15.38
CA ARG A 276 -49.75 -19.16 16.54
C ARG A 276 -50.96 -18.22 16.44
N ALA A 277 -50.75 -16.97 15.99
CA ALA A 277 -51.84 -16.01 15.81
C ALA A 277 -52.81 -16.39 14.68
N VAL A 278 -52.31 -17.04 13.63
CA VAL A 278 -53.16 -17.56 12.54
C VAL A 278 -54.00 -18.73 13.03
N ASN A 279 -53.38 -19.69 13.74
CA ASN A 279 -54.10 -20.85 14.28
C ASN A 279 -55.15 -20.46 15.34
N SER A 280 -54.87 -19.49 16.21
CA SER A 280 -55.85 -19.02 17.19
C SER A 280 -57.06 -18.36 16.51
N ASN A 281 -56.83 -17.59 15.43
CA ASN A 281 -57.91 -16.95 14.67
C ASN A 281 -58.75 -17.97 13.90
N SER A 282 -58.15 -19.04 13.35
CA SER A 282 -58.90 -20.10 12.68
C SER A 282 -59.74 -20.90 13.67
N GLU A 283 -59.18 -21.28 14.82
CA GLU A 283 -59.93 -21.98 15.87
C GLU A 283 -61.09 -21.14 16.42
N GLN A 284 -60.89 -19.83 16.58
CA GLN A 284 -61.94 -18.92 17.03
C GLN A 284 -63.08 -18.78 16.00
N LYS A 285 -62.75 -18.70 14.70
CA LYS A 285 -63.75 -18.70 13.63
C LYS A 285 -64.52 -20.01 13.57
N GLU A 286 -63.85 -21.16 13.72
CA GLU A 286 -64.50 -22.47 13.69
C GLU A 286 -65.44 -22.68 14.90
N ARG A 287 -65.06 -22.18 16.09
CA ARG A 287 -65.93 -22.20 17.28
C ARG A 287 -67.17 -21.30 17.14
N LEU A 288 -67.06 -20.17 16.44
CA LEU A 288 -68.19 -19.29 16.17
C LEU A 288 -69.15 -19.90 15.14
N ALA A 289 -68.62 -20.57 14.11
CA ALA A 289 -69.43 -21.25 13.10
C ALA A 289 -70.22 -22.46 13.65
N LYS A 290 -69.72 -23.14 14.70
CA LYS A 290 -70.43 -24.25 15.38
C LYS A 290 -71.51 -23.79 16.37
N LYS A 291 -71.60 -22.49 16.66
CA LYS A 291 -72.56 -21.90 17.60
C LYS A 291 -73.69 -21.10 16.93
N ALA A 292 -73.67 -21.00 15.60
CA ALA A 292 -74.74 -20.45 14.77
C ALA A 292 -75.57 -21.59 14.19
#